data_AF-A0AAW6VNZ3-F1
#
_entry.id   AF-A0AAW6VNZ3-F1
#
_cell.length_a   1.000
_cell.length_b   1.000
_cell.length_c   1.000
_cell.angle_alpha   90.00
_cell.angle_beta   90.00
_cell.angle_gamma   90.00
#
_symmetry.space_group_name_H-M   'P 1'
#
loop_
_entity.id
_entity.type
_entity.pdbx_description
1 polymer ?
#
loop_
_entity_poly.entity_id
_entity_poly.type
_entity_poly.pdbx_seq_one_letter_code
_entity_poly.pdbx_strand_id
1 'polypeptide(L)'
;MKNIIFLIATIFIFIGCAGKYSTIENSQIIKKQNKAYIEFLRKDQFFGGGADLFVYEVKNNKIIPVIALANNQRFIYEVEKGKHKFYTTPYNIIEIDVEENKTYHIDILPNNNYKFYALIVEDNQDINNAINELQKDGCKENILNKYNFTKRTSDYKSPISLIVTCEDKKLIKYDNLKNTPTLNEINKIPIVSLSESGKKYFKSQLDNETKKFNDYNIFWEQKLKNIPLINEPFMKINKLPSKENIKKYDGIKLTSKLNENIGIDLINDINSEFTSYNGNDKLDIEIIVNKYFVGNFLKRNFTVALNSNFHFDSIAVIDVDVNYYDKGNKIASFNIVTSTDGSGLIFDKINSTHSQIIKEVKNYTQNNFIK
;
A
#
# COMPACT_ATOMS: atom_id res chain seq x y z
N MET A 1 25.92 26.58 -35.51
CA MET A 1 26.30 26.68 -34.09
C MET A 1 25.16 27.04 -33.14
N LYS A 2 24.11 27.79 -33.54
CA LYS A 2 22.98 28.12 -32.64
C LYS A 2 22.10 26.92 -32.22
N ASN A 3 22.01 25.86 -33.03
CA ASN A 3 21.13 24.70 -32.75
C ASN A 3 21.72 23.68 -31.75
N ILE A 4 23.05 23.67 -31.55
CA ILE A 4 23.71 22.74 -30.60
C ILE A 4 23.57 23.24 -29.15
N ILE A 5 23.54 24.57 -28.97
CA ILE A 5 23.37 25.21 -27.65
C ILE A 5 21.95 24.98 -27.10
N PHE A 6 20.94 24.93 -27.97
CA PHE A 6 19.54 24.66 -27.58
C PHE A 6 19.32 23.20 -27.14
N LEU A 7 20.07 22.26 -27.73
CA LEU A 7 19.99 20.83 -27.39
C LEU A 7 20.68 20.50 -26.05
N ILE A 8 21.73 21.24 -25.70
CA ILE A 8 22.40 21.09 -24.39
C ILE A 8 21.58 21.73 -23.27
N ALA A 9 20.91 22.87 -23.55
CA ALA A 9 20.03 23.52 -22.58
C ALA A 9 18.80 22.68 -22.20
N THR A 10 18.29 21.84 -23.10
CA THR A 10 17.15 20.95 -22.81
C THR A 10 17.52 19.71 -21.99
N ILE A 11 18.79 19.28 -22.02
CA ILE A 11 19.28 18.16 -21.20
C ILE A 11 19.44 18.58 -19.72
N PHE A 12 19.70 19.85 -19.43
CA PHE A 12 19.85 20.35 -18.05
C PHE A 12 18.53 20.59 -17.30
N ILE A 13 17.37 20.54 -17.97
CA ILE A 13 16.07 20.88 -17.34
C ILE A 13 15.45 19.68 -16.59
N PHE A 14 16.02 18.47 -16.71
CA PHE A 14 15.43 17.26 -16.12
C PHE A 14 16.13 16.72 -14.87
N ILE A 15 17.18 17.39 -14.37
CA ILE A 15 17.78 17.03 -13.08
C ILE A 15 16.95 17.72 -11.99
N GLY A 16 16.02 16.99 -11.38
CA GLY A 16 15.16 17.50 -10.31
C GLY A 16 15.96 18.19 -9.19
N CYS A 17 15.40 19.25 -8.61
CA CYS A 17 16.04 20.11 -7.60
C CYS A 17 16.67 19.35 -6.43
N ALA A 18 16.14 18.19 -6.04
CA ALA A 18 16.65 17.35 -4.95
C ALA A 18 18.07 16.82 -5.21
N GLY A 19 18.48 16.69 -6.47
CA GLY A 19 19.84 16.28 -6.83
C GLY A 19 20.92 17.21 -6.29
N LYS A 20 20.58 18.47 -5.93
CA LYS A 20 21.51 19.41 -5.29
C LYS A 20 21.77 19.12 -3.80
N TYR A 21 20.92 18.31 -3.18
CA TYR A 21 20.98 17.98 -1.76
C TYR A 21 21.59 16.61 -1.50
N SER A 22 21.71 15.77 -2.53
CA SER A 22 22.34 14.46 -2.46
C SER A 22 23.61 14.39 -3.31
N THR A 23 24.46 13.40 -3.07
CA THR A 23 25.65 13.11 -3.86
C THR A 23 25.70 11.62 -4.15
N ILE A 24 25.99 11.24 -5.39
CA ILE A 24 26.07 9.82 -5.79
C ILE A 24 27.26 9.17 -5.09
N GLU A 25 27.03 8.03 -4.44
CA GLU A 25 28.08 7.20 -3.88
C GLU A 25 28.44 6.10 -4.88
N ASN A 26 29.71 6.09 -5.30
CA ASN A 26 30.23 5.07 -6.21
C ASN A 26 30.66 3.78 -5.49
N SER A 27 30.56 3.73 -4.17
CA SER A 27 30.90 2.56 -3.36
C SER A 27 29.65 1.76 -2.98
N GLN A 28 29.72 0.44 -3.15
CA GLN A 28 28.76 -0.45 -2.50
C GLN A 28 28.89 -0.32 -0.98
N ILE A 29 27.79 -0.04 -0.29
CA ILE A 29 27.77 0.00 1.18
C ILE A 29 28.01 -1.43 1.69
N ILE A 30 29.16 -1.65 2.33
CA ILE A 30 29.48 -2.91 2.99
C ILE A 30 28.57 -3.02 4.23
N LYS A 31 27.56 -3.89 4.16
CA LYS A 31 26.67 -4.17 5.29
C LYS A 31 27.49 -4.85 6.39
N LYS A 32 27.54 -4.23 7.57
CA LYS A 32 28.18 -4.74 8.78
C LYS A 32 27.31 -5.84 9.39
N GLN A 33 27.95 -6.87 9.93
CA GLN A 33 27.27 -7.87 10.76
C GLN A 33 26.71 -7.21 12.04
N ASN A 34 25.58 -7.71 12.53
CA ASN A 34 24.84 -7.25 13.71
C ASN A 34 24.22 -5.85 13.60
N LYS A 35 24.05 -5.35 12.37
CA LYS A 35 23.31 -4.11 12.10
C LYS A 35 22.10 -4.40 11.23
N ALA A 36 21.07 -3.57 11.38
CA ALA A 36 19.91 -3.55 10.52
C ALA A 36 20.04 -2.39 9.53
N TYR A 37 19.40 -2.52 8.37
CA TYR A 37 19.46 -1.52 7.32
C TYR A 37 18.07 -1.20 6.81
N ILE A 38 17.81 0.09 6.60
CA ILE A 38 16.60 0.55 5.92
C ILE A 38 17.03 1.24 4.64
N GLU A 39 16.55 0.72 3.53
CA GLU A 39 16.81 1.23 2.20
C GLU A 39 15.61 2.02 1.70
N PHE A 40 15.76 3.35 1.65
CA PHE A 40 14.76 4.24 1.07
C PHE A 40 15.04 4.36 -0.43
N LEU A 41 14.04 4.14 -1.26
CA LEU A 41 14.14 4.29 -2.71
C LEU A 41 13.03 5.21 -3.23
N ARG A 42 13.36 5.96 -4.28
CA ARG A 42 12.41 6.80 -5.00
C ARG A 42 12.57 6.54 -6.49
N LYS A 43 11.61 5.83 -7.10
CA LYS A 43 11.61 5.58 -8.55
C LYS A 43 11.27 6.84 -9.34
N ASP A 44 11.78 6.91 -10.56
CA ASP A 44 11.36 7.90 -11.53
C ASP A 44 10.06 7.44 -12.21
N GLN A 45 8.91 7.83 -11.63
CA GLN A 45 7.59 7.45 -12.15
C GLN A 45 6.85 8.59 -12.86
N PHE A 46 7.32 9.83 -12.77
CA PHE A 46 6.67 10.97 -13.43
C PHE A 46 7.67 11.81 -14.24
N PHE A 47 7.33 12.01 -15.52
CA PHE A 47 7.95 13.02 -16.38
C PHE A 47 7.73 14.42 -15.76
N GLY A 48 8.81 15.10 -15.37
CA GLY A 48 8.74 16.50 -14.92
C GLY A 48 9.48 16.87 -13.64
N GLY A 49 10.27 15.98 -13.03
CA GLY A 49 11.09 16.33 -11.87
C GLY A 49 10.23 16.71 -10.66
N GLY A 50 9.58 15.72 -10.05
CA GLY A 50 8.71 15.94 -8.89
C GLY A 50 9.42 16.56 -7.69
N ALA A 51 8.63 17.14 -6.78
CA ALA A 51 9.08 17.78 -5.54
C ALA A 51 10.15 16.99 -4.77
N ASP A 52 11.07 17.70 -4.11
CA ASP A 52 12.15 17.09 -3.35
C ASP A 52 11.57 16.26 -2.19
N LEU A 53 12.06 15.02 -2.05
CA LEU A 53 11.62 14.10 -0.99
C LEU A 53 12.63 14.15 0.13
N PHE A 54 12.21 14.56 1.33
CA PHE A 54 13.09 14.57 2.49
C PHE A 54 12.63 13.51 3.48
N VAL A 55 13.59 12.76 4.03
CA VAL A 55 13.36 11.71 5.02
C VAL A 55 13.97 12.15 6.35
N TYR A 56 13.21 11.96 7.41
CA TYR A 56 13.60 12.21 8.79
C TYR A 56 13.34 10.96 9.62
N GLU A 57 14.21 10.66 10.58
CA GLU A 57 13.95 9.69 11.64
C GLU A 57 13.28 10.41 12.81
N VAL A 58 12.27 9.81 13.43
CA VAL A 58 11.61 10.33 14.61
C VAL A 58 12.18 9.61 15.84
N LYS A 59 12.89 10.36 16.69
CA LYS A 59 13.39 9.88 17.99
C LYS A 59 12.92 10.83 19.09
N ASN A 60 12.28 10.29 20.13
CA ASN A 60 11.76 11.07 21.26
C ASN A 60 10.88 12.26 20.81
N ASN A 61 9.97 12.02 19.86
CA ASN A 61 9.11 13.04 19.21
C ASN A 61 9.86 14.20 18.53
N LYS A 62 11.15 14.02 18.22
CA LYS A 62 11.94 14.97 17.41
C LYS A 62 12.30 14.32 16.09
N ILE A 63 12.21 15.10 15.02
CA ILE A 63 12.68 14.68 13.70
C ILE A 63 14.18 14.94 13.57
N ILE A 64 14.89 13.97 13.02
CA ILE A 64 16.33 14.00 12.75
C ILE A 64 16.51 13.82 11.25
N PRO A 65 17.19 14.73 10.54
CA PRO A 65 17.44 14.59 9.11
C PRO A 65 18.17 13.28 8.76
N VAL A 66 17.65 12.57 7.76
CA VAL A 66 18.26 11.32 7.25
C VAL A 66 18.81 11.54 5.85
N ILE A 67 17.95 11.83 4.87
CA ILE A 67 18.35 11.99 3.47
C ILE A 67 17.38 12.88 2.68
N ALA A 68 17.87 13.53 1.63
CA ALA A 68 17.06 14.11 0.56
C ALA A 68 17.19 13.22 -0.68
N LEU A 69 16.08 12.69 -1.19
CA LEU A 69 16.04 11.77 -2.33
C LEU A 69 15.41 12.45 -3.55
N ALA A 70 16.18 12.50 -4.65
CA ALA A 70 15.67 12.85 -5.97
C ALA A 70 15.06 11.64 -6.67
N ASN A 71 14.47 11.86 -7.85
CA ASN A 71 14.00 10.77 -8.71
C ASN A 71 15.17 9.81 -9.04
N ASN A 72 14.87 8.52 -9.06
CA ASN A 72 15.80 7.44 -9.36
C ASN A 72 17.02 7.41 -8.43
N GLN A 73 16.82 7.61 -7.13
CA GLN A 73 17.86 7.51 -6.12
C GLN A 73 17.46 6.54 -5.01
N ARG A 74 18.45 5.89 -4.40
CA ARG A 74 18.27 5.10 -3.17
C ARG A 74 19.27 5.51 -2.09
N PHE A 75 18.91 5.32 -0.84
CA PHE A 75 19.74 5.60 0.33
C PHE A 75 19.62 4.47 1.32
N ILE A 76 20.75 4.03 1.88
CA ILE A 76 20.80 2.95 2.87
C ILE A 76 21.13 3.57 4.22
N TYR A 77 20.20 3.45 5.16
CA TYR A 77 20.30 3.95 6.52
C TYR A 77 20.63 2.81 7.48
N GLU A 78 21.75 2.90 8.18
CA GLU A 78 22.11 1.97 9.25
C GLU A 78 21.26 2.27 10.49
N VAL A 79 20.60 1.25 11.03
CA VAL A 79 19.76 1.34 12.23
C VAL A 79 20.07 0.22 13.22
N GLU A 80 19.76 0.48 14.48
CA GLU A 80 19.83 -0.53 15.54
C GLU A 80 18.55 -1.38 15.53
N LYS A 81 18.55 -2.49 16.26
CA LYS A 81 17.34 -3.32 16.41
C LYS A 81 16.25 -2.56 17.15
N GLY A 82 15.00 -2.70 16.71
CA GLY A 82 13.81 -2.22 17.41
C GLY A 82 12.87 -1.40 16.54
N LYS A 83 11.98 -0.63 17.18
CA LYS A 83 10.98 0.17 16.47
C LYS A 83 11.58 1.49 16.01
N HIS A 84 11.58 1.72 14.70
CA HIS A 84 11.93 2.98 14.09
C HIS A 84 10.71 3.64 13.47
N LYS A 85 10.68 4.96 13.53
CA LYS A 85 9.64 5.78 12.94
C LYS A 85 10.29 6.80 12.02
N PHE A 86 9.80 6.91 10.80
CA PHE A 86 10.30 7.86 9.80
C PHE A 86 9.18 8.78 9.37
N TYR A 87 9.52 10.04 9.18
CA TYR A 87 8.67 11.07 8.59
C TYR A 87 9.26 11.47 7.25
N THR A 88 8.45 11.48 6.20
CA THR A 88 8.87 11.90 4.87
C THR A 88 8.08 13.11 4.41
N THR A 89 8.71 14.02 3.67
CA THR A 89 8.06 15.23 3.15
C THR A 89 7.99 15.24 1.63
N PRO A 90 6.89 15.71 1.02
CA PRO A 90 5.60 16.09 1.64
C PRO A 90 4.78 14.88 2.16
N TYR A 91 4.66 14.84 3.49
CA TYR A 91 3.77 14.10 4.40
C TYR A 91 3.57 12.59 4.20
N ASN A 92 4.43 11.78 4.81
CA ASN A 92 4.08 10.42 5.24
C ASN A 92 4.81 10.04 6.54
N ILE A 93 4.26 9.10 7.30
CA ILE A 93 4.92 8.50 8.46
C ILE A 93 4.93 6.99 8.29
N ILE A 94 6.08 6.39 8.54
CA ILE A 94 6.33 4.95 8.43
C ILE A 94 6.84 4.47 9.78
N GLU A 95 6.23 3.43 10.33
CA GLU A 95 6.77 2.71 11.49
C GLU A 95 7.23 1.32 11.03
N ILE A 96 8.40 0.91 11.48
CA ILE A 96 9.00 -0.38 11.13
C ILE A 96 9.70 -0.96 12.35
N ASP A 97 9.45 -2.24 12.63
CA ASP A 97 10.14 -2.99 13.68
C ASP A 97 11.29 -3.77 13.03
N VAL A 98 12.52 -3.32 13.27
CA VAL A 98 13.71 -3.84 12.60
C VAL A 98 14.42 -4.89 13.44
N GLU A 99 14.76 -6.00 12.79
CA GLU A 99 15.57 -7.06 13.37
C GLU A 99 17.02 -6.96 12.92
N GLU A 100 17.94 -7.46 13.75
CA GLU A 100 19.37 -7.53 13.41
C GLU A 100 19.59 -8.34 12.13
N ASN A 101 20.60 -7.94 11.35
CA ASN A 101 21.00 -8.60 10.11
C ASN A 101 19.91 -8.61 9.01
N LYS A 102 18.83 -7.84 9.16
CA LYS A 102 17.82 -7.64 8.11
C LYS A 102 18.02 -6.32 7.36
N THR A 103 17.64 -6.32 6.08
CA THR A 103 17.46 -5.11 5.28
C THR A 103 16.00 -4.96 4.95
N TYR A 104 15.45 -3.79 5.22
CA TYR A 104 14.09 -3.42 4.88
C TYR A 104 14.14 -2.44 3.72
N HIS A 105 13.25 -2.60 2.76
CA HIS A 105 13.19 -1.77 1.57
C HIS A 105 11.92 -0.92 1.63
N ILE A 106 12.03 0.38 1.37
CA ILE A 106 10.92 1.33 1.43
C ILE A 106 10.86 2.08 0.11
N ASP A 107 9.82 1.79 -0.68
CA ASP A 107 9.51 2.51 -1.91
C ASP A 107 8.65 3.73 -1.62
N ILE A 108 9.22 4.89 -1.86
CA ILE A 108 8.54 6.17 -1.69
C ILE A 108 8.02 6.63 -3.05
N LEU A 109 6.72 6.46 -3.22
CA LEU A 109 6.01 6.67 -4.46
C LEU A 109 5.28 8.02 -4.43
N PRO A 110 5.45 8.85 -5.46
CA PRO A 110 4.57 9.99 -5.68
C PRO A 110 3.15 9.53 -6.03
N ASN A 111 2.15 10.26 -5.57
CA ASN A 111 0.74 10.14 -5.93
C ASN A 111 0.34 11.33 -6.83
N ASN A 112 -0.60 11.11 -7.74
CA ASN A 112 -1.24 12.09 -8.64
C ASN A 112 -1.64 13.43 -7.99
N ASN A 113 -1.77 13.50 -6.67
CA ASN A 113 -2.03 14.73 -5.91
C ASN A 113 -0.77 15.43 -5.35
N TYR A 114 0.43 15.17 -5.90
CA TYR A 114 1.73 15.68 -5.41
C TYR A 114 2.06 15.30 -3.95
N LYS A 115 1.49 14.19 -3.48
CA LYS A 115 1.79 13.60 -2.16
C LYS A 115 2.77 12.46 -2.33
N PHE A 116 3.51 12.10 -1.28
CA PHE A 116 4.28 10.86 -1.26
C PHE A 116 3.61 9.87 -0.31
N TYR A 117 3.56 8.61 -0.72
CA TYR A 117 3.31 7.50 0.19
C TYR A 117 4.52 6.58 0.13
N ALA A 118 4.74 5.84 1.20
CA ALA A 118 5.87 4.97 1.35
C ALA A 118 5.33 3.58 1.61
N LEU A 119 5.75 2.65 0.77
CA LEU A 119 5.42 1.25 0.86
C LEU A 119 6.65 0.51 1.35
N ILE A 120 6.49 -0.25 2.43
CA ILE A 120 7.48 -1.25 2.77
C ILE A 120 7.40 -2.31 1.66
N VAL A 121 8.52 -2.48 0.95
CA VAL A 121 8.70 -3.51 -0.05
C VAL A 121 9.01 -4.79 0.68
N GLU A 122 7.95 -5.55 0.92
CA GLU A 122 8.05 -6.90 1.47
C GLU A 122 7.94 -7.92 0.33
N ASP A 123 8.62 -9.05 0.48
CA ASP A 123 8.31 -10.24 -0.32
C ASP A 123 6.86 -10.65 -0.03
N ASN A 124 5.95 -10.26 -0.93
CA ASN A 124 4.56 -10.64 -0.79
C ASN A 124 4.40 -12.10 -1.20
N GLN A 125 4.49 -12.98 -0.20
CA GLN A 125 4.41 -14.42 -0.37
C GLN A 125 3.14 -14.84 -1.12
N ASP A 126 2.02 -14.12 -0.97
CA ASP A 126 0.77 -14.42 -1.70
C ASP A 126 0.92 -14.15 -3.21
N ILE A 127 1.50 -13.02 -3.59
CA ILE A 127 1.79 -12.69 -4.99
C ILE A 127 2.78 -13.71 -5.56
N ASN A 128 3.84 -14.03 -4.82
CA ASN A 128 4.85 -15.01 -5.25
C ASN A 128 4.25 -16.41 -5.42
N ASN A 129 3.41 -16.87 -4.49
CA ASN A 129 2.70 -18.14 -4.59
C ASN A 129 1.77 -18.15 -5.81
N ALA A 130 1.01 -17.07 -6.04
CA ALA A 130 0.12 -16.95 -7.20
C ALA A 130 0.91 -17.01 -8.51
N ILE A 131 2.02 -16.27 -8.64
CA ILE A 131 2.88 -16.29 -9.82
C ILE A 131 3.46 -17.69 -10.05
N ASN A 132 3.97 -18.35 -9.00
CA ASN A 132 4.54 -19.70 -9.12
C ASN A 132 3.50 -20.73 -9.58
N GLU A 133 2.27 -20.67 -9.05
CA GLU A 133 1.18 -21.54 -9.49
C GLU A 133 0.77 -21.24 -10.93
N LEU A 134 0.64 -19.97 -11.30
CA LEU A 134 0.30 -19.56 -12.68
C LEU A 134 1.38 -19.94 -13.69
N GLN A 135 2.66 -19.90 -13.31
CA GLN A 135 3.78 -20.33 -14.16
C GLN A 135 3.79 -21.85 -14.35
N LYS A 136 3.56 -22.62 -13.27
CA LYS A 136 3.60 -24.08 -13.29
C LYS A 136 2.37 -24.69 -13.97
N ASP A 137 1.19 -24.21 -13.61
CA ASP A 137 -0.08 -24.82 -13.93
C ASP A 137 -0.90 -24.01 -14.94
N GLY A 138 -0.45 -22.81 -15.30
CA GLY A 138 -1.15 -21.91 -16.21
C GLY A 138 -2.29 -21.15 -15.54
N CYS A 139 -3.01 -20.38 -16.33
CA CYS A 139 -4.20 -19.63 -15.93
C CYS A 139 -5.45 -20.52 -15.92
N LYS A 140 -5.37 -21.66 -15.24
CA LYS A 140 -6.52 -22.55 -15.02
C LYS A 140 -7.53 -21.85 -14.10
N GLU A 141 -8.81 -22.12 -14.32
CA GLU A 141 -9.92 -21.48 -13.61
C GLU A 141 -9.82 -21.67 -12.09
N ASN A 142 -9.38 -22.84 -11.62
CA ASN A 142 -9.18 -23.09 -10.19
C ASN A 142 -8.11 -22.17 -9.56
N ILE A 143 -7.04 -21.85 -10.27
CA ILE A 143 -5.99 -20.93 -9.79
C ILE A 143 -6.51 -19.49 -9.84
N LEU A 144 -7.15 -19.11 -10.94
CA LEU A 144 -7.75 -17.78 -11.08
C LEU A 144 -8.78 -17.52 -9.96
N ASN A 145 -9.63 -18.50 -9.67
CA ASN A 145 -10.65 -18.44 -8.62
C ASN A 145 -10.03 -18.38 -7.20
N LYS A 146 -8.98 -19.17 -6.96
CA LYS A 146 -8.27 -19.20 -5.67
C LYS A 146 -7.72 -17.83 -5.27
N TYR A 147 -7.23 -17.05 -6.23
CA TYR A 147 -6.70 -15.70 -6.02
C TYR A 147 -7.68 -14.59 -6.44
N ASN A 148 -8.95 -14.93 -6.65
CA ASN A 148 -10.03 -14.01 -7.01
C ASN A 148 -9.76 -13.11 -8.23
N PHE A 149 -9.13 -13.67 -9.26
CA PHE A 149 -8.89 -12.97 -10.52
C PHE A 149 -10.20 -12.70 -11.27
N THR A 150 -10.45 -11.44 -11.58
CA THR A 150 -11.55 -11.00 -12.45
C THR A 150 -11.03 -10.71 -13.85
N LYS A 151 -11.67 -11.31 -14.86
CA LYS A 151 -11.34 -11.07 -16.26
C LYS A 151 -11.67 -9.64 -16.68
N ARG A 152 -10.77 -9.01 -17.43
CA ARG A 152 -10.89 -7.72 -18.11
C ARG A 152 -10.73 -7.93 -19.62
N THR A 153 -10.78 -6.85 -20.40
CA THR A 153 -10.72 -6.89 -21.86
C THR A 153 -9.50 -7.65 -22.38
N SER A 154 -8.32 -7.48 -21.75
CA SER A 154 -7.05 -8.04 -22.21
C SER A 154 -6.25 -8.79 -21.13
N ASP A 155 -6.71 -8.78 -19.88
CA ASP A 155 -5.98 -9.33 -18.73
C ASP A 155 -6.94 -9.83 -17.65
N TYR A 156 -6.37 -10.36 -16.58
CA TYR A 156 -7.07 -10.70 -15.35
C TYR A 156 -6.46 -9.86 -14.24
N LYS A 157 -7.30 -9.35 -13.34
CA LYS A 157 -6.86 -8.61 -12.16
C LYS A 157 -7.34 -9.26 -10.89
N SER A 158 -6.45 -9.37 -9.90
CA SER A 158 -6.74 -9.85 -8.56
C SER A 158 -6.67 -8.71 -7.53
N PRO A 159 -7.52 -8.73 -6.48
CA PRO A 159 -7.43 -7.83 -5.33
C PRO A 159 -6.14 -8.00 -4.51
N ILE A 160 -5.31 -9.02 -4.76
CA ILE A 160 -3.96 -9.12 -4.15
C ILE A 160 -2.94 -8.16 -4.78
N SER A 161 -3.40 -7.21 -5.62
CA SER A 161 -2.58 -6.29 -6.41
C SER A 161 -1.77 -6.96 -7.52
N LEU A 162 -2.34 -7.95 -8.21
CA LEU A 162 -1.68 -8.68 -9.31
C LEU A 162 -2.53 -8.61 -10.59
N ILE A 163 -1.92 -8.19 -11.70
CA ILE A 163 -2.49 -8.27 -13.05
C ILE A 163 -1.73 -9.35 -13.82
N VAL A 164 -2.46 -10.18 -14.56
CA VAL A 164 -1.89 -11.24 -15.39
C VAL A 164 -2.54 -11.28 -16.75
N THR A 165 -1.73 -11.44 -17.79
CA THR A 165 -2.17 -11.70 -19.16
C THR A 165 -1.99 -13.18 -19.46
N CYS A 166 -3.04 -13.80 -19.97
CA CYS A 166 -3.07 -15.23 -20.26
C CYS A 166 -3.50 -15.47 -21.69
N GLU A 167 -2.79 -16.35 -22.40
CA GLU A 167 -3.12 -16.82 -23.75
C GLU A 167 -3.11 -18.34 -23.73
N ASP A 168 -4.14 -18.99 -24.30
CA ASP A 168 -4.30 -20.45 -24.29
C ASP A 168 -4.08 -21.10 -22.91
N LYS A 169 -4.61 -20.46 -21.86
CA LYS A 169 -4.46 -20.84 -20.45
C LYS A 169 -3.00 -20.85 -19.95
N LYS A 170 -2.05 -20.23 -20.65
CA LYS A 170 -0.67 -20.02 -20.19
C LYS A 170 -0.49 -18.59 -19.71
N LEU A 171 0.36 -18.40 -18.70
CA LEU A 171 0.77 -17.08 -18.26
C LEU A 171 1.75 -16.48 -19.27
N ILE A 172 1.42 -15.32 -19.84
CA ILE A 172 2.27 -14.60 -20.80
C ILE A 172 3.00 -13.45 -20.13
N LYS A 173 2.29 -12.71 -19.28
CA LYS A 173 2.80 -11.55 -18.57
C LYS A 173 2.13 -11.46 -17.21
N TYR A 174 2.86 -10.94 -16.23
CA TYR A 174 2.28 -10.48 -14.98
C TYR A 174 2.85 -9.11 -14.61
N ASP A 175 2.08 -8.35 -13.85
CA ASP A 175 2.45 -7.03 -13.34
C ASP A 175 1.91 -6.87 -11.91
N ASN A 176 2.73 -6.36 -11.00
CA ASN A 176 2.33 -6.11 -9.61
C ASN A 176 1.86 -4.66 -9.49
N LEU A 177 0.56 -4.48 -9.23
CA LEU A 177 -0.09 -3.18 -9.08
C LEU A 177 0.44 -2.34 -7.93
N LYS A 178 1.16 -2.94 -6.96
CA LYS A 178 1.87 -2.16 -5.95
C LYS A 178 3.06 -1.37 -6.53
N ASN A 179 3.38 -1.48 -7.83
CA ASN A 179 4.52 -0.85 -8.50
C ASN A 179 5.88 -1.10 -7.80
N THR A 180 5.92 -2.11 -6.93
CA THR A 180 7.02 -2.35 -6.00
C THR A 180 8.18 -2.97 -6.78
N PRO A 181 9.39 -2.39 -6.73
CA PRO A 181 10.52 -2.97 -7.43
C PRO A 181 10.85 -4.35 -6.90
N THR A 182 11.25 -5.24 -7.81
CA THR A 182 12.01 -6.42 -7.46
C THR A 182 13.36 -6.01 -6.85
N LEU A 183 13.93 -6.84 -5.98
CA LEU A 183 15.26 -6.59 -5.40
C LEU A 183 16.34 -6.33 -6.48
N ASN A 184 16.23 -7.00 -7.63
CA ASN A 184 17.12 -6.80 -8.77
C ASN A 184 16.98 -5.42 -9.42
N GLU A 185 15.78 -4.84 -9.44
CA GLU A 185 15.56 -3.46 -9.91
C GLU A 185 16.08 -2.45 -8.89
N ILE A 186 15.89 -2.69 -7.59
CA ILE A 186 16.43 -1.83 -6.52
C ILE A 186 17.94 -1.71 -6.65
N ASN A 187 18.63 -2.83 -6.89
CA ASN A 187 20.09 -2.86 -6.99
C ASN A 187 20.67 -2.06 -8.16
N LYS A 188 19.85 -1.74 -9.19
CA LYS A 188 20.27 -0.91 -10.34
C LYS A 188 20.15 0.59 -10.07
N ILE A 189 19.44 0.99 -9.02
CA ILE A 189 19.24 2.41 -8.69
C ILE A 189 20.51 2.94 -7.99
N PRO A 190 21.04 4.12 -8.35
CA PRO A 190 22.22 4.71 -7.71
C PRO A 190 22.02 4.95 -6.20
N ILE A 191 23.02 4.57 -5.40
CA ILE A 191 23.10 4.94 -3.98
C ILE A 191 23.55 6.40 -3.90
N VAL A 192 22.93 7.16 -3.00
CA VAL A 192 23.33 8.53 -2.70
C VAL A 192 23.60 8.71 -1.22
N SER A 193 24.22 9.83 -0.85
CA SER A 193 24.29 10.31 0.53
C SER A 193 24.02 11.82 0.62
N LEU A 194 23.90 12.31 1.85
CA LEU A 194 23.55 13.70 2.10
C LEU A 194 24.74 14.64 1.85
N SER A 195 24.59 15.53 0.88
CA SER A 195 25.58 16.57 0.58
C SER A 195 25.66 17.66 1.66
N GLU A 196 26.71 18.47 1.65
CA GLU A 196 26.84 19.59 2.59
C GLU A 196 25.77 20.67 2.40
N SER A 197 25.38 20.95 1.16
CA SER A 197 24.21 21.80 0.83
C SER A 197 22.91 21.20 1.38
N GLY A 198 22.75 19.88 1.29
CA GLY A 198 21.63 19.15 1.91
C GLY A 198 21.57 19.33 3.42
N LYS A 199 22.69 19.16 4.13
CA LYS A 199 22.77 19.38 5.58
C LYS A 199 22.39 20.81 5.97
N LYS A 200 22.89 21.81 5.24
CA LYS A 200 22.56 23.23 5.48
C LYS A 200 21.06 23.51 5.26
N TYR A 201 20.48 22.93 4.22
CA TYR A 201 19.04 23.05 3.94
C TYR A 201 18.20 22.41 5.04
N PHE A 202 18.54 21.19 5.47
CA PHE A 202 17.84 20.53 6.58
C PHE A 202 17.87 21.37 7.86
N LYS A 203 19.02 21.96 8.20
CA LYS A 203 19.15 22.83 9.37
C LYS A 203 18.23 24.07 9.27
N SER A 204 18.08 24.67 8.09
CA SER A 204 17.23 25.85 7.92
C SER A 204 15.73 25.54 7.91
N GLN A 205 15.34 24.30 7.60
CA GLN A 205 13.93 23.87 7.56
C GLN A 205 13.45 23.15 8.83
N LEU A 206 14.36 22.80 9.75
CA LEU A 206 14.06 21.89 10.85
C LEU A 206 12.88 22.34 11.73
N ASP A 207 12.80 23.63 12.07
CA ASP A 207 11.72 24.15 12.93
C ASP A 207 10.36 24.08 12.22
N ASN A 208 10.32 24.45 10.93
CA ASN A 208 9.12 24.39 10.12
C ASN A 208 8.63 22.94 9.95
N GLU A 209 9.56 22.02 9.68
CA GLU A 209 9.25 20.60 9.51
C GLU A 209 8.88 19.92 10.84
N THR A 210 9.44 20.37 11.96
CA THR A 210 9.05 19.88 13.29
C THR A 210 7.60 20.27 13.59
N LYS A 211 7.20 21.51 13.29
CA LYS A 211 5.81 21.95 13.45
C LYS A 211 4.86 21.12 12.58
N LYS A 212 5.18 20.97 11.30
CA LYS A 212 4.43 20.14 10.36
C LYS A 212 4.31 18.69 10.81
N PHE A 213 5.41 18.10 11.29
CA PHE A 213 5.42 16.74 11.83
C PHE A 213 4.51 16.63 13.04
N ASN A 214 4.57 17.55 14.00
CA ASN A 214 3.72 17.50 15.20
C ASN A 214 2.23 17.58 14.85
N ASP A 215 1.85 18.49 13.93
CA ASP A 215 0.48 18.63 13.45
C ASP A 215 0.01 17.35 12.74
N TYR A 216 0.87 16.77 11.90
CA TYR A 216 0.54 15.55 11.14
C TYR A 216 0.56 14.27 11.99
N ASN A 217 1.48 14.14 12.94
CA ASN A 217 1.70 12.92 13.70
C ASN A 217 0.48 12.54 14.53
N ILE A 218 -0.20 13.52 15.14
CA ILE A 218 -1.43 13.27 15.91
C ILE A 218 -2.50 12.69 14.99
N PHE A 219 -2.72 13.31 13.83
CA PHE A 219 -3.68 12.80 12.84
C PHE A 219 -3.29 11.41 12.35
N TRP A 220 -2.03 11.21 12.00
CA TRP A 220 -1.52 9.93 11.53
C TRP A 220 -1.72 8.84 12.58
N GLU A 221 -1.31 9.06 13.84
CA GLU A 221 -1.47 8.09 14.93
C GLU A 221 -2.94 7.71 15.17
N GLN A 222 -3.85 8.68 15.13
CA GLN A 222 -5.27 8.43 15.40
C GLN A 222 -6.00 7.82 14.20
N LYS A 223 -5.64 8.21 12.98
CA LYS A 223 -6.46 7.95 11.78
C LYS A 223 -5.80 7.08 10.75
N LEU A 224 -4.48 7.18 10.53
CA LEU A 224 -3.76 6.50 9.44
C LEU A 224 -2.88 5.34 9.90
N LYS A 225 -2.46 5.33 11.17
CA LYS A 225 -1.60 4.29 11.75
C LYS A 225 -2.25 2.91 11.56
N ASN A 226 -1.42 1.95 11.16
CA ASN A 226 -1.77 0.56 10.81
C ASN A 226 -2.60 0.38 9.54
N ILE A 227 -2.74 1.39 8.68
CA ILE A 227 -3.48 1.26 7.42
C ILE A 227 -2.50 1.21 6.25
N PRO A 228 -2.49 0.15 5.44
CA PRO A 228 -1.81 0.18 4.15
C PRO A 228 -2.45 1.25 3.26
N LEU A 229 -1.63 2.19 2.78
CA LEU A 229 -2.06 3.21 1.81
C LEU A 229 -2.19 2.57 0.43
N ILE A 230 -3.41 2.30 0.02
CA ILE A 230 -3.78 1.60 -1.23
C ILE A 230 -5.01 2.28 -1.81
N ASN A 231 -5.05 2.51 -3.13
CA ASN A 231 -6.17 3.19 -3.78
C ASN A 231 -7.32 2.24 -4.16
N GLU A 232 -7.17 0.95 -3.87
CA GLU A 232 -8.08 -0.14 -4.21
C GLU A 232 -8.06 -1.19 -3.10
N PRO A 233 -9.05 -2.09 -3.02
CA PRO A 233 -9.03 -3.19 -2.06
C PRO A 233 -7.78 -4.05 -2.23
N PHE A 234 -7.01 -4.19 -1.16
CA PHE A 234 -5.90 -5.12 -1.04
C PHE A 234 -6.34 -6.28 -0.16
N MET A 235 -6.32 -7.47 -0.73
CA MET A 235 -6.61 -8.70 -0.01
C MET A 235 -5.31 -9.40 0.39
N LYS A 236 -5.15 -9.71 1.67
CA LYS A 236 -4.09 -10.57 2.20
C LYS A 236 -4.68 -11.91 2.62
N ILE A 237 -4.17 -13.02 2.08
CA ILE A 237 -4.71 -14.34 2.39
C ILE A 237 -3.98 -14.90 3.62
N ASN A 238 -4.66 -14.91 4.76
CA ASN A 238 -4.08 -15.40 6.01
C ASN A 238 -4.09 -16.93 6.10
N LYS A 239 -5.09 -17.58 5.49
CA LYS A 239 -5.20 -19.05 5.42
C LYS A 239 -6.04 -19.46 4.20
N LEU A 240 -5.43 -20.26 3.33
CA LEU A 240 -6.12 -20.85 2.17
C LEU A 240 -7.03 -22.02 2.59
N PRO A 241 -8.15 -22.24 1.87
CA PRO A 241 -8.96 -23.42 2.06
C PRO A 241 -8.21 -24.69 1.63
N SER A 242 -8.39 -25.78 2.39
CA SER A 242 -7.95 -27.12 1.96
C SER A 242 -8.84 -27.64 0.82
N LYS A 243 -8.29 -28.56 0.00
CA LYS A 243 -9.01 -29.13 -1.16
C LYS A 243 -10.36 -29.76 -0.79
N GLU A 244 -10.45 -30.37 0.39
CA GLU A 244 -11.66 -31.02 0.90
C GLU A 244 -12.81 -30.03 1.16
N ASN A 245 -12.49 -28.74 1.37
CA ASN A 245 -13.46 -27.69 1.68
C ASN A 245 -13.81 -26.84 0.45
N ILE A 246 -13.16 -27.09 -0.70
CA ILE A 246 -13.45 -26.37 -1.93
C ILE A 246 -14.79 -26.84 -2.50
N LYS A 247 -15.68 -25.89 -2.83
CA LYS A 247 -16.99 -26.16 -3.47
C LYS A 247 -17.80 -27.23 -2.71
N LYS A 248 -17.79 -27.17 -1.38
CA LYS A 248 -18.40 -28.17 -0.51
C LYS A 248 -19.78 -27.77 0.00
N TYR A 249 -20.05 -26.49 0.17
CA TYR A 249 -21.19 -26.00 0.94
C TYR A 249 -22.31 -25.52 0.02
N ASP A 250 -23.55 -25.67 0.48
CA ASP A 250 -24.76 -25.28 -0.25
C ASP A 250 -25.32 -23.93 0.25
N GLY A 251 -24.78 -23.42 1.35
CA GLY A 251 -25.19 -22.16 1.93
C GLY A 251 -24.16 -21.56 2.87
N ILE A 252 -24.51 -20.40 3.39
CA ILE A 252 -23.68 -19.63 4.30
C ILE A 252 -24.49 -19.33 5.54
N LYS A 253 -23.82 -19.35 6.69
CA LYS A 253 -24.35 -18.83 7.94
C LYS A 253 -23.40 -17.75 8.43
N LEU A 254 -23.89 -16.52 8.53
CA LEU A 254 -23.08 -15.45 9.07
C LEU A 254 -23.09 -15.50 10.60
N THR A 255 -21.91 -15.48 11.20
CA THR A 255 -21.68 -15.32 12.62
C THR A 255 -20.92 -14.00 12.82
N SER A 256 -21.65 -12.88 12.85
CA SER A 256 -21.03 -11.56 13.08
C SER A 256 -20.70 -11.37 14.56
N LYS A 257 -19.45 -11.04 14.89
CA LYS A 257 -19.09 -10.44 16.19
C LYS A 257 -18.86 -8.95 15.97
N LEU A 258 -19.77 -8.13 16.50
CA LEU A 258 -19.67 -6.69 16.49
C LEU A 258 -18.60 -6.25 17.51
N ASN A 259 -17.52 -5.65 17.04
CA ASN A 259 -16.69 -4.80 17.88
C ASN A 259 -17.14 -3.34 17.66
N GLU A 260 -18.03 -2.88 18.53
CA GLU A 260 -18.46 -1.47 18.70
C GLU A 260 -19.22 -0.81 17.52
N ASN A 261 -19.84 0.34 17.81
CA ASN A 261 -20.83 1.06 16.99
C ASN A 261 -20.33 1.58 15.61
N ILE A 262 -19.16 1.16 15.15
CA ILE A 262 -18.46 1.74 14.00
C ILE A 262 -18.40 0.69 12.87
N GLY A 263 -19.41 0.69 12.00
CA GLY A 263 -19.49 -0.26 10.87
C GLY A 263 -20.81 -1.03 10.75
N ILE A 264 -21.84 -0.65 11.52
CA ILE A 264 -23.17 -1.28 11.48
C ILE A 264 -23.74 -1.30 10.05
N ASP A 265 -23.58 -0.21 9.29
CA ASP A 265 -24.09 -0.13 7.92
C ASP A 265 -23.38 -1.14 6.99
N LEU A 266 -22.04 -1.21 7.02
CA LEU A 266 -21.28 -2.21 6.24
C LEU A 266 -21.69 -3.65 6.62
N ILE A 267 -21.88 -3.91 7.91
CA ILE A 267 -22.32 -5.23 8.39
C ILE A 267 -23.73 -5.55 7.92
N ASN A 268 -24.66 -4.58 7.97
CA ASN A 268 -26.01 -4.75 7.46
C ASN A 268 -26.03 -4.99 5.95
N ASP A 269 -25.20 -4.26 5.19
CA ASP A 269 -25.06 -4.44 3.76
C ASP A 269 -24.54 -5.87 3.46
N ILE A 270 -23.51 -6.32 4.17
CA ILE A 270 -22.99 -7.69 4.03
C ILE A 270 -24.03 -8.74 4.45
N ASN A 271 -24.72 -8.54 5.57
CA ASN A 271 -25.81 -9.41 6.04
C ASN A 271 -26.85 -9.59 4.94
N SER A 272 -27.32 -8.46 4.37
CA SER A 272 -28.34 -8.44 3.33
C SER A 272 -27.91 -9.24 2.11
N GLU A 273 -26.66 -9.09 1.66
CA GLU A 273 -26.12 -9.80 0.50
C GLU A 273 -26.10 -11.33 0.72
N PHE A 274 -25.74 -11.79 1.93
CA PHE A 274 -25.60 -13.21 2.23
C PHE A 274 -26.86 -13.91 2.76
N THR A 275 -27.92 -13.17 3.09
CA THR A 275 -29.21 -13.75 3.50
C THR A 275 -29.86 -14.67 2.45
N SER A 276 -29.44 -14.55 1.19
CA SER A 276 -29.96 -15.32 0.06
C SER A 276 -29.41 -16.75 -0.06
N TYR A 277 -28.33 -17.12 0.65
CA TYR A 277 -27.69 -18.43 0.54
C TYR A 277 -28.32 -19.46 1.48
N ASN A 278 -29.45 -20.03 1.05
CA ASN A 278 -30.15 -21.09 1.76
C ASN A 278 -29.73 -22.47 1.26
N GLY A 279 -29.08 -23.24 2.12
CA GLY A 279 -28.70 -24.64 1.89
C GLY A 279 -28.65 -25.42 3.21
N ASN A 280 -28.60 -26.75 3.11
CA ASN A 280 -28.57 -27.64 4.28
C ASN A 280 -27.18 -27.66 4.93
N ASP A 281 -26.12 -27.80 4.13
CA ASP A 281 -24.74 -27.72 4.59
C ASP A 281 -24.23 -26.27 4.48
N LYS A 282 -24.15 -25.60 5.63
CA LYS A 282 -23.78 -24.18 5.72
C LYS A 282 -22.35 -24.00 6.21
N LEU A 283 -21.64 -23.07 5.58
CA LEU A 283 -20.35 -22.57 6.04
C LEU A 283 -20.54 -21.39 6.99
N ASP A 284 -19.90 -21.43 8.16
CA ASP A 284 -19.92 -20.31 9.09
C ASP A 284 -18.92 -19.24 8.61
N ILE A 285 -19.37 -17.99 8.45
CA ILE A 285 -18.54 -16.84 8.08
C ILE A 285 -18.59 -15.81 9.20
N GLU A 286 -17.42 -15.43 9.72
CA GLU A 286 -17.25 -14.36 10.70
C GLU A 286 -16.53 -13.18 10.05
N ILE A 287 -17.10 -11.99 10.23
CA ILE A 287 -16.57 -10.73 9.70
C ILE A 287 -16.28 -9.81 10.87
N ILE A 288 -15.06 -9.30 10.91
CA ILE A 288 -14.56 -8.43 11.98
C ILE A 288 -14.10 -7.13 11.33
N VAL A 289 -14.75 -6.02 11.69
CA VAL A 289 -14.34 -4.68 11.24
C VAL A 289 -13.30 -4.17 12.23
N ASN A 290 -12.03 -4.18 11.82
CA ASN A 290 -10.91 -3.74 12.65
C ASN A 290 -10.82 -2.21 12.69
N LYS A 291 -11.16 -1.54 11.58
CA LYS A 291 -11.11 -0.09 11.48
C LYS A 291 -12.12 0.42 10.46
N TYR A 292 -12.80 1.50 10.80
CA TYR A 292 -13.75 2.18 9.93
C TYR A 292 -13.68 3.69 10.13
N PHE A 293 -13.21 4.40 9.11
CA PHE A 293 -13.10 5.84 9.11
C PHE A 293 -13.65 6.41 7.80
N VAL A 294 -14.66 7.26 7.93
CA VAL A 294 -15.28 7.99 6.84
C VAL A 294 -15.02 9.47 7.12
N GLY A 295 -14.18 10.13 6.31
CA GLY A 295 -13.82 11.55 6.48
C GLY A 295 -15.02 12.50 6.56
N ASN A 296 -14.81 13.74 7.04
CA ASN A 296 -15.90 14.69 7.29
C ASN A 296 -16.41 15.36 6.00
N PHE A 297 -17.63 15.00 5.60
CA PHE A 297 -18.34 15.47 4.40
C PHE A 297 -18.61 17.00 4.37
N LEU A 298 -18.95 17.61 5.51
CA LEU A 298 -19.48 19.00 5.55
C LEU A 298 -18.39 20.06 5.39
N LYS A 299 -17.21 19.83 5.96
CA LYS A 299 -16.08 20.77 5.91
C LYS A 299 -15.49 20.89 4.49
N ARG A 300 -15.64 19.84 3.69
CA ARG A 300 -15.17 19.79 2.29
C ARG A 300 -15.95 20.70 1.34
N ASN A 301 -17.24 20.95 1.58
CA ASN A 301 -18.03 21.83 0.70
C ASN A 301 -17.89 23.32 1.07
N PHE A 302 -17.54 23.64 2.31
CA PHE A 302 -17.40 25.03 2.76
C PHE A 302 -15.96 25.57 2.73
N THR A 303 -14.93 24.72 2.80
CA THR A 303 -13.53 25.15 2.96
C THR A 303 -12.68 25.06 1.67
N VAL A 304 -13.29 24.77 0.52
CA VAL A 304 -12.58 24.77 -0.79
C VAL A 304 -12.12 26.17 -1.21
N ALA A 305 -12.64 27.24 -0.60
CA ALA A 305 -12.34 28.59 -1.04
C ALA A 305 -11.12 29.27 -0.39
N LEU A 306 -10.62 28.87 0.80
CA LEU A 306 -9.86 29.86 1.60
C LEU A 306 -8.66 29.42 2.47
N ASN A 307 -8.19 28.17 2.55
CA ASN A 307 -6.96 27.91 3.34
C ASN A 307 -6.12 26.70 2.91
N SER A 308 -4.80 26.92 2.87
CA SER A 308 -3.74 25.96 2.55
C SER A 308 -3.39 24.97 3.67
N ASN A 309 -4.31 24.75 4.63
CA ASN A 309 -4.10 23.84 5.75
C ASN A 309 -4.77 22.48 5.47
N PHE A 310 -3.93 21.47 5.24
CA PHE A 310 -4.14 20.04 5.46
C PHE A 310 -5.57 19.48 5.23
N HIS A 311 -5.83 18.94 4.04
CA HIS A 311 -7.08 18.26 3.68
C HIS A 311 -7.13 16.78 4.08
N PHE A 312 -6.84 16.47 5.34
CA PHE A 312 -6.92 15.10 5.89
C PHE A 312 -8.37 14.59 6.06
N ASP A 313 -9.33 15.51 6.06
CA ASP A 313 -10.77 15.23 6.20
C ASP A 313 -11.40 14.54 4.97
N SER A 314 -10.60 14.18 3.96
CA SER A 314 -11.04 13.62 2.66
C SER A 314 -10.70 12.14 2.45
N ILE A 315 -10.10 11.48 3.44
CA ILE A 315 -9.69 10.07 3.35
C ILE A 315 -10.78 9.18 3.95
N ALA A 316 -11.09 8.07 3.28
CA ALA A 316 -11.89 6.99 3.85
C ALA A 316 -11.02 5.73 3.96
N VAL A 317 -11.22 4.96 5.03
CA VAL A 317 -10.47 3.73 5.31
C VAL A 317 -11.38 2.68 5.92
N ILE A 318 -11.28 1.47 5.40
CA ILE A 318 -11.97 0.30 5.93
C ILE A 318 -10.98 -0.89 5.98
N ASP A 319 -10.90 -1.55 7.13
CA ASP A 319 -10.08 -2.75 7.38
C ASP A 319 -10.95 -3.85 7.98
N VAL A 320 -11.02 -4.99 7.29
CA VAL A 320 -11.93 -6.09 7.59
C VAL A 320 -11.22 -7.43 7.54
N ASP A 321 -11.34 -8.21 8.61
CA ASP A 321 -11.00 -9.63 8.61
C ASP A 321 -12.22 -10.49 8.31
N VAL A 322 -12.02 -11.51 7.49
CA VAL A 322 -13.04 -12.51 7.16
C VAL A 322 -12.50 -13.90 7.46
N ASN A 323 -13.21 -14.60 8.33
CA ASN A 323 -12.86 -15.93 8.80
C ASN A 323 -13.96 -16.93 8.40
N TYR A 324 -13.54 -18.10 7.93
CA TYR A 324 -14.43 -19.18 7.52
C TYR A 324 -14.25 -20.38 8.45
N TYR A 325 -15.36 -20.94 8.93
CA TYR A 325 -15.35 -22.06 9.87
C TYR A 325 -16.24 -23.22 9.39
N ASP A 326 -15.72 -24.44 9.54
CA ASP A 326 -16.50 -25.68 9.40
C ASP A 326 -16.58 -26.36 10.76
N LYS A 327 -17.80 -26.48 11.30
CA LYS A 327 -18.05 -27.10 12.63
C LYS A 327 -17.14 -26.53 13.72
N GLY A 328 -16.95 -25.21 13.72
CA GLY A 328 -16.12 -24.48 14.69
C GLY A 328 -14.62 -24.46 14.40
N ASN A 329 -14.13 -25.19 13.40
CA ASN A 329 -12.72 -25.15 13.01
C ASN A 329 -12.49 -24.10 11.92
N LYS A 330 -11.55 -23.16 12.14
CA LYS A 330 -11.19 -22.15 11.15
C LYS A 330 -10.53 -22.82 9.94
N ILE A 331 -11.19 -22.84 8.80
CA ILE A 331 -10.69 -23.50 7.58
C ILE A 331 -10.00 -22.54 6.62
N ALA A 332 -10.36 -21.25 6.64
CA ALA A 332 -9.76 -20.22 5.82
C ALA A 332 -9.91 -18.84 6.45
N SER A 333 -9.09 -17.90 6.01
CA SER A 333 -9.25 -16.49 6.35
C SER A 333 -8.48 -15.59 5.41
N PHE A 334 -9.00 -14.39 5.22
CA PHE A 334 -8.29 -13.30 4.58
C PHE A 334 -8.59 -11.99 5.30
N ASN A 335 -7.77 -11.00 5.03
CA ASN A 335 -7.95 -9.61 5.43
C ASN A 335 -8.14 -8.78 4.17
N ILE A 336 -9.08 -7.83 4.17
CA ILE A 336 -9.23 -6.81 3.12
C ILE A 336 -9.02 -5.46 3.77
N VAL A 337 -8.10 -4.68 3.20
CA VAL A 337 -7.98 -3.27 3.51
C VAL A 337 -8.26 -2.46 2.27
N THR A 338 -8.81 -1.26 2.45
CA THR A 338 -8.97 -0.29 1.38
C THR A 338 -8.86 1.12 1.95
N SER A 339 -8.26 2.01 1.16
CA SER A 339 -8.26 3.43 1.45
C SER A 339 -8.60 4.20 0.18
N THR A 340 -9.21 5.36 0.30
CA THR A 340 -9.41 6.24 -0.85
C THR A 340 -8.92 7.63 -0.50
N ASP A 341 -8.08 8.21 -1.35
CA ASP A 341 -7.68 9.61 -1.24
C ASP A 341 -8.56 10.52 -2.12
N GLY A 342 -8.72 11.76 -1.64
CA GLY A 342 -9.74 12.70 -2.10
C GLY A 342 -9.48 13.34 -3.46
N SER A 343 -10.17 12.85 -4.49
CA SER A 343 -10.60 13.63 -5.66
C SER A 343 -11.94 13.07 -6.20
N GLY A 344 -13.06 13.78 -5.98
CA GLY A 344 -14.43 13.33 -6.34
C GLY A 344 -15.43 13.25 -5.18
N LEU A 345 -16.74 13.18 -5.48
CA LEU A 345 -17.85 13.17 -4.51
C LEU A 345 -17.75 11.95 -3.56
N ILE A 346 -17.78 12.19 -2.25
CA ILE A 346 -17.43 11.20 -1.21
C ILE A 346 -18.47 10.09 -1.09
N PHE A 347 -19.77 10.40 -1.21
CA PHE A 347 -20.83 9.41 -1.02
C PHE A 347 -20.74 8.29 -2.07
N ASP A 348 -20.53 8.64 -3.34
CA ASP A 348 -20.34 7.65 -4.40
C ASP A 348 -19.10 6.78 -4.14
N LYS A 349 -18.02 7.37 -3.63
CA LYS A 349 -16.78 6.64 -3.34
C LYS A 349 -16.89 5.71 -2.14
N ILE A 350 -17.51 6.12 -1.03
CA ILE A 350 -17.63 5.26 0.17
C ILE A 350 -18.61 4.12 -0.07
N ASN A 351 -19.74 4.41 -0.72
CA ASN A 351 -20.67 3.38 -1.16
C ASN A 351 -19.97 2.44 -2.15
N SER A 352 -19.10 2.95 -3.03
CA SER A 352 -18.27 2.10 -3.89
C SER A 352 -17.28 1.25 -3.09
N THR A 353 -16.70 1.77 -2.01
CA THR A 353 -15.79 1.02 -1.13
C THR A 353 -16.50 -0.10 -0.39
N HIS A 354 -17.69 0.16 0.18
CA HIS A 354 -18.53 -0.88 0.79
C HIS A 354 -18.88 -1.96 -0.23
N SER A 355 -19.43 -1.52 -1.38
CA SER A 355 -19.82 -2.41 -2.46
C SER A 355 -18.65 -3.25 -2.96
N GLN A 356 -17.44 -2.68 -3.03
CA GLN A 356 -16.23 -3.40 -3.39
C GLN A 356 -15.84 -4.44 -2.35
N ILE A 357 -15.79 -4.11 -1.06
CA ILE A 357 -15.50 -5.09 0.00
C ILE A 357 -16.51 -6.23 -0.04
N ILE A 358 -17.82 -5.92 -0.09
CA ILE A 358 -18.89 -6.91 -0.18
C ILE A 358 -18.69 -7.80 -1.40
N LYS A 359 -18.39 -7.22 -2.57
CA LYS A 359 -18.13 -7.95 -3.80
C LYS A 359 -16.92 -8.87 -3.68
N GLU A 360 -15.82 -8.42 -3.09
CA GLU A 360 -14.63 -9.25 -2.90
C GLU A 360 -14.91 -10.41 -1.94
N VAL A 361 -15.61 -10.17 -0.83
CA VAL A 361 -16.03 -11.21 0.12
C VAL A 361 -16.95 -12.23 -0.57
N LYS A 362 -17.94 -11.75 -1.32
CA LYS A 362 -18.89 -12.60 -2.07
C LYS A 362 -18.16 -13.44 -3.09
N ASN A 363 -17.36 -12.83 -3.96
CA ASN A 363 -16.63 -13.53 -5.01
C ASN A 363 -15.70 -14.59 -4.43
N TYR A 364 -14.89 -14.24 -3.42
CA TYR A 364 -14.01 -15.22 -2.77
C TYR A 364 -14.81 -16.39 -2.19
N THR A 365 -15.93 -16.08 -1.51
CA THR A 365 -16.79 -17.10 -0.90
C THR A 365 -17.40 -18.03 -1.94
N GLN A 366 -18.02 -17.48 -2.99
CA GLN A 366 -18.65 -18.23 -4.07
C GLN A 366 -17.62 -19.09 -4.83
N ASN A 367 -16.46 -18.52 -5.15
CA ASN A 367 -15.42 -19.18 -5.94
C ASN A 367 -14.77 -20.34 -5.19
N ASN A 368 -14.64 -20.25 -3.87
CA ASN A 368 -13.90 -21.24 -3.09
C ASN A 368 -14.80 -22.22 -2.36
N PHE A 369 -15.98 -21.85 -1.87
CA PHE A 369 -16.72 -22.70 -0.92
C PHE A 369 -18.08 -23.17 -1.40
N ILE A 370 -18.80 -22.34 -2.15
CA ILE A 370 -20.19 -22.61 -2.54
C ILE A 370 -20.23 -23.41 -3.85
N LYS A 371 -20.99 -24.51 -3.87
CA LYS A 371 -21.13 -25.39 -5.04
C LYS A 371 -21.53 -24.65 -6.32
#